data_AF-A0A0F4YWF5-F1
#
_entry.id   AF-A0A0F4YWF5-F1
#
_cell.length_a   1.000
_cell.length_b   1.000
_cell.length_c   1.000
_cell.angle_alpha   90.00
_cell.angle_beta   90.00
_cell.angle_gamma   90.00
#
_symmetry.space_group_name_H-M   'P 1'
#
loop_
_entity.id
_entity.type
_entity.pdbx_description
1 polymer ?
#
loop_
_entity_poly.entity_id
_entity_poly.type
_entity_poly.pdbx_seq_one_letter_code
_entity_poly.pdbx_strand_id
1 'polypeptide(L)'
;YTAISGETWRKYISGMCLANPLHSKDSDLSLDLTSPEDQSAAPDPSSFAGFMSSRCRAYLQSHRPVDHPVPGALDYGCNCYSSGEELNAECIIVGAWRSMLTWLDKLYADPTYAEVELLVEEDIDDGGWDQWRKQGQKAEDEESPKNGDETSQ
;
A
#
# COMPACT_ATOMS: atom_id res chain seq x y z
N TYR A 1 5.61 11.12 -21.33
CA TYR A 1 6.35 11.77 -20.22
C TYR A 1 6.06 10.92 -18.99
N THR A 2 6.81 9.89 -18.60
CA THR A 2 8.26 9.71 -18.41
C THR A 2 8.74 8.39 -19.03
N ALA A 3 8.88 8.36 -20.36
CA ALA A 3 9.69 7.32 -21.01
C ALA A 3 11.16 7.73 -20.90
N ILE A 4 11.73 7.67 -19.69
CA ILE A 4 13.17 7.89 -19.50
C ILE A 4 13.88 6.68 -20.07
N SER A 5 14.46 6.91 -21.25
CA SER A 5 15.40 6.07 -21.97
C SER A 5 16.26 5.18 -21.05
N GLY A 6 16.15 3.87 -21.26
CA GLY A 6 17.15 2.84 -21.00
C GLY A 6 17.63 2.68 -19.55
N GLU A 7 16.99 1.76 -18.80
CA GLU A 7 17.45 1.00 -17.61
C GLU A 7 18.30 1.68 -16.51
N THR A 8 18.56 2.97 -16.60
CA THR A 8 19.59 3.66 -15.82
C THR A 8 19.00 4.15 -14.51
N TRP A 9 17.74 4.58 -14.54
CA TRP A 9 17.04 5.15 -13.38
C TRP A 9 16.87 4.13 -12.24
N ARG A 10 16.66 2.84 -12.53
CA ARG A 10 16.41 1.80 -11.51
C ARG A 10 17.56 1.63 -10.52
N LYS A 11 18.80 1.94 -10.95
CA LYS A 11 19.99 1.82 -10.09
C LYS A 11 20.08 2.96 -9.06
N TYR A 12 19.33 4.04 -9.27
CA TYR A 12 19.39 5.24 -8.43
C TYR A 12 18.12 5.46 -7.61
N ILE A 13 17.06 4.67 -7.83
CA ILE A 13 15.79 4.79 -7.14
C ILE A 13 15.50 3.48 -6.41
N SER A 14 15.54 3.50 -5.07
CA SER A 14 15.21 2.34 -4.25
C SER A 14 13.71 2.02 -4.20
N GLY A 15 12.84 2.98 -4.48
CA GLY A 15 11.38 2.78 -4.55
C GLY A 15 10.63 4.09 -4.56
N MET A 16 9.30 4.02 -4.71
CA MET A 16 8.42 5.19 -4.73
C MET A 16 7.15 4.98 -3.92
N CYS A 17 6.69 6.03 -3.23
CA CYS A 17 5.35 6.09 -2.66
C CYS A 17 4.50 7.09 -3.45
N LEU A 18 3.28 6.69 -3.79
CA LEU A 18 2.33 7.48 -4.57
C LEU A 18 1.13 7.84 -3.68
N ALA A 19 0.77 9.11 -3.63
CA ALA A 19 -0.43 9.57 -2.93
C ALA A 19 -1.53 9.81 -3.97
N ASN A 20 -2.63 9.05 -3.87
CA ASN A 20 -3.75 9.06 -4.82
C ASN A 20 -3.31 9.12 -6.30
N PRO A 21 -2.64 8.05 -6.79
CA PRO A 21 -2.15 8.00 -8.17
C PRO A 21 -3.27 8.28 -9.19
N LEU A 22 -2.92 9.03 -10.23
CA LEU A 22 -3.82 9.36 -11.35
C LEU A 22 -3.53 8.54 -12.61
N HIS A 23 -2.45 7.76 -12.60
CA HIS A 23 -2.10 6.88 -13.72
C HIS A 23 -2.95 5.61 -13.68
N SER A 24 -3.09 4.93 -14.81
CA SER A 24 -3.64 3.58 -14.87
C SER A 24 -2.62 2.58 -15.40
N LYS A 25 -2.68 1.34 -14.91
CA LYS A 25 -1.83 0.22 -15.33
C LYS A 25 -2.00 -0.05 -16.82
N ASP A 26 -3.24 -0.02 -17.30
CA ASP A 26 -3.58 -0.35 -18.69
C ASP A 26 -3.14 0.74 -19.68
N SER A 27 -3.29 2.02 -19.35
CA SER A 27 -2.95 3.13 -20.27
C SER A 27 -1.50 3.59 -20.16
N ASP A 28 -0.94 3.63 -18.96
CA ASP A 28 0.28 4.39 -18.69
C ASP A 28 1.50 3.52 -18.38
N LEU A 29 1.28 2.30 -17.86
CA LEU A 29 2.36 1.36 -17.58
C LEU A 29 2.67 0.44 -18.76
N SER A 30 1.88 0.54 -19.86
CA SER A 30 1.96 -0.24 -21.10
C SER A 30 2.60 -1.61 -20.85
N LEU A 31 1.99 -2.40 -19.98
CA LEU A 31 2.19 -3.84 -20.06
C LEU A 31 1.75 -4.19 -21.48
N ASP A 32 2.64 -4.81 -22.27
CA ASP A 32 2.33 -5.20 -23.63
C ASP A 32 1.36 -6.40 -23.57
N LEU A 33 0.13 -6.15 -23.10
CA LEU A 33 -0.95 -7.12 -22.94
C LEU A 33 -1.46 -7.63 -24.30
N THR A 34 -0.81 -7.22 -25.40
CA THR A 34 -1.07 -7.70 -26.75
C THR A 34 -0.58 -9.13 -26.97
N SER A 35 0.32 -9.63 -26.10
CA SER A 35 0.71 -11.03 -26.05
C SER A 35 -0.18 -11.82 -25.07
N PRO A 36 -0.92 -12.84 -25.52
CA PRO A 36 -1.71 -13.72 -24.65
C PRO A 36 -0.87 -14.47 -23.60
N GLU A 37 0.45 -14.48 -23.77
CA GLU A 37 1.42 -15.18 -22.93
C GLU A 37 1.79 -14.35 -21.68
N ASP A 38 1.69 -13.02 -21.76
CA ASP A 38 2.10 -12.06 -20.72
C ASP A 38 0.99 -11.74 -19.70
N GLN A 39 -0.24 -12.22 -19.92
CA GLN A 39 -1.35 -12.01 -18.98
C GLN A 39 -1.26 -12.88 -17.71
N SER A 40 -0.36 -13.88 -17.70
CA SER A 40 -0.16 -14.80 -16.57
C SER A 40 1.27 -14.80 -16.00
N ALA A 41 2.19 -14.10 -16.67
CA ALA A 41 3.58 -14.01 -16.25
C ALA A 41 3.77 -12.77 -15.37
N ALA A 42 4.45 -12.93 -14.23
CA ALA A 42 4.90 -11.79 -13.45
C ALA A 42 5.72 -10.84 -14.35
N PRO A 43 5.49 -9.51 -14.29
CA PRO A 43 6.20 -8.58 -15.15
C PRO A 43 7.70 -8.73 -14.95
N ASP A 44 8.46 -8.60 -16.04
CA ASP A 44 9.92 -8.65 -16.00
C ASP A 44 10.45 -7.70 -14.91
N PRO A 45 11.21 -8.17 -13.91
CA PRO A 45 11.76 -7.32 -12.85
C PRO A 45 12.64 -6.18 -13.37
N SER A 46 13.20 -6.30 -14.58
CA SER A 46 13.96 -5.21 -15.21
C SER A 46 13.09 -4.11 -15.84
N SER A 47 11.80 -4.37 -16.06
CA SER A 47 10.84 -3.43 -16.63
C SER A 47 10.34 -2.39 -15.63
N PHE A 48 9.79 -1.29 -16.13
CA PHE A 48 9.17 -0.28 -15.27
C PHE A 48 7.94 -0.83 -14.52
N ALA A 49 7.15 -1.71 -15.14
CA ALA A 49 6.01 -2.35 -14.50
C ALA A 49 6.44 -3.35 -13.40
N GLY A 50 7.54 -4.08 -13.60
CA GLY A 50 8.14 -4.93 -12.57
C GLY A 50 8.64 -4.11 -11.37
N PHE A 51 9.23 -2.95 -11.62
CA PHE A 51 9.59 -2.01 -10.55
C PHE A 51 8.37 -1.44 -9.83
N MET A 52 7.32 -1.03 -10.56
CA MET A 52 6.08 -0.53 -9.96
C MET A 52 5.45 -1.58 -9.04
N SER A 53 5.32 -2.83 -9.49
CA SER A 53 4.69 -3.89 -8.71
C SER A 53 5.50 -4.28 -7.45
N SER A 54 6.83 -4.27 -7.53
CA SER A 54 7.69 -4.79 -6.45
C SER A 54 8.32 -3.72 -5.54
N ARG A 55 8.42 -2.46 -6.01
CA ARG A 55 9.14 -1.37 -5.32
C ARG A 55 8.39 -0.05 -5.33
N CYS A 56 7.09 -0.07 -5.64
CA CYS A 56 6.20 1.07 -5.43
C CYS A 56 5.04 0.71 -4.49
N ARG A 57 4.55 1.72 -3.77
CA ARG A 57 3.30 1.65 -2.98
C ARG A 57 2.40 2.83 -3.31
N ALA A 58 1.11 2.58 -3.40
CA ALA A 58 0.10 3.62 -3.46
C ALA A 58 -0.63 3.74 -2.12
N TYR A 59 -0.88 4.98 -1.70
CA TYR A 59 -1.73 5.31 -0.57
C TYR A 59 -2.99 5.98 -1.08
N LEU A 60 -4.14 5.38 -0.77
CA LEU A 60 -5.44 5.78 -1.25
C LEU A 60 -6.28 6.40 -0.13
N GLN A 61 -7.25 7.22 -0.52
CA GLN A 61 -8.24 7.78 0.40
C GLN A 61 -9.11 6.64 0.95
N SER A 62 -9.06 6.43 2.26
CA SER A 62 -9.80 5.37 2.96
C SER A 62 -9.83 5.67 4.45
N HIS A 63 -10.96 5.38 5.09
CA HIS A 63 -11.14 5.50 6.54
C HIS A 63 -10.46 4.37 7.33
N ARG A 64 -9.88 3.37 6.65
CA ARG A 64 -9.17 2.26 7.29
C ARG A 64 -7.85 2.75 7.90
N PRO A 65 -7.29 2.07 8.91
CA PRO A 65 -5.98 2.44 9.47
C PRO A 65 -4.89 2.56 8.40
N VAL A 66 -3.90 3.42 8.63
CA VAL A 66 -2.72 3.54 7.74
C VAL A 66 -2.07 2.15 7.56
N ASP A 67 -1.60 1.87 6.35
CA ASP A 67 -1.01 0.57 5.95
C ASP A 67 -1.99 -0.61 5.89
N HIS A 68 -3.28 -0.35 6.03
CA HIS A 68 -4.27 -1.36 5.74
C HIS A 68 -4.31 -1.66 4.23
N PRO A 69 -4.14 -2.91 3.75
CA PRO A 69 -4.26 -3.22 2.33
C PRO A 69 -5.64 -2.88 1.77
N VAL A 70 -5.71 -2.26 0.60
CA VAL A 70 -6.97 -1.92 -0.08
C VAL A 70 -6.91 -2.32 -1.55
N PRO A 71 -8.07 -2.50 -2.22
CA PRO A 71 -8.12 -2.74 -3.66
C PRO A 71 -7.44 -1.61 -4.44
N GLY A 72 -6.93 -1.93 -5.63
CA GLY A 72 -6.27 -0.96 -6.53
C GLY A 72 -4.98 -1.46 -7.17
N ALA A 73 -4.43 -2.61 -6.75
CA ALA A 73 -3.20 -3.14 -7.32
C ALA A 73 -3.32 -3.45 -8.83
N LEU A 74 -4.51 -3.88 -9.27
CA LEU A 74 -4.82 -4.09 -10.68
C LEU A 74 -4.92 -2.76 -11.46
N ASP A 75 -5.40 -1.70 -10.82
CA ASP A 75 -5.60 -0.41 -11.47
C ASP A 75 -4.29 0.41 -11.57
N TYR A 76 -3.45 0.33 -10.54
CA TYR A 76 -2.25 1.18 -10.41
C TYR A 76 -0.93 0.43 -10.62
N GLY A 77 -0.96 -0.90 -10.71
CA GLY A 77 0.21 -1.75 -10.94
C GLY A 77 1.17 -1.84 -9.75
N CYS A 78 0.71 -1.52 -8.54
CA CYS A 78 1.48 -1.61 -7.30
C CYS A 78 0.55 -1.80 -6.09
N ASN A 79 1.07 -2.29 -4.98
CA ASN A 79 0.27 -2.52 -3.77
C ASN A 79 -0.36 -1.21 -3.27
N CYS A 80 -1.65 -1.29 -2.94
CA CYS A 80 -2.44 -0.16 -2.48
C CYS A 80 -2.75 -0.32 -0.99
N TYR A 81 -2.57 0.77 -0.26
CA TYR A 81 -2.77 0.85 1.17
C TYR A 81 -3.66 2.03 1.52
N SER A 82 -4.39 1.92 2.63
CA SER A 82 -5.11 3.04 3.20
C SER A 82 -4.12 4.10 3.70
N SER A 83 -4.46 5.35 3.42
CA SER A 83 -3.78 6.52 3.97
C SER A 83 -4.26 6.94 5.36
N GLY A 84 -5.37 6.36 5.84
CA GLY A 84 -6.09 6.85 7.02
C GLY A 84 -6.95 8.08 6.76
N GLU A 85 -6.80 8.74 5.61
CA GLU A 85 -7.61 9.91 5.25
C GLU A 85 -8.87 9.51 4.49
N GLU A 86 -10.02 9.87 5.04
CA GLU A 86 -11.32 9.52 4.48
C GLU A 86 -11.81 10.51 3.41
N LEU A 87 -11.44 11.79 3.53
CA LEU A 87 -12.13 12.87 2.82
C LEU A 87 -11.30 13.61 1.79
N ASN A 88 -10.01 13.82 2.06
CA ASN A 88 -9.18 14.77 1.34
C ASN A 88 -7.90 14.09 0.83
N ALA A 89 -7.83 13.84 -0.48
CA ALA A 89 -6.68 13.21 -1.11
C ALA A 89 -5.38 14.03 -0.93
N GLU A 90 -5.49 15.36 -0.85
CA GLU A 90 -4.36 16.25 -0.59
C GLU A 90 -3.73 16.05 0.80
N CYS A 91 -4.47 15.47 1.75
CA CYS A 91 -3.99 15.17 3.10
C CYS A 91 -3.34 13.79 3.23
N ILE A 92 -3.37 12.94 2.19
CA ILE A 92 -2.83 11.57 2.25
C ILE A 92 -1.37 11.55 2.70
N ILE A 93 -0.53 12.44 2.14
CA ILE A 93 0.88 12.50 2.53
C ILE A 93 1.00 12.89 4.02
N VAL A 94 0.18 13.82 4.50
CA VAL A 94 0.21 14.26 5.91
C VAL A 94 -0.17 13.13 6.86
N GLY A 95 -1.10 12.26 6.48
CA GLY A 95 -1.49 11.08 7.26
C GLY A 95 -0.47 9.94 7.21
N ALA A 96 0.05 9.63 6.01
CA ALA A 96 0.81 8.41 5.76
C ALA A 96 2.34 8.59 5.70
N TRP A 97 2.89 9.81 5.76
CA TRP A 97 4.34 10.05 5.55
C TRP A 97 5.24 9.20 6.44
N ARG A 98 4.86 8.92 7.70
CA ARG A 98 5.68 8.09 8.60
C ARG A 98 5.83 6.68 8.07
N SER A 99 4.75 6.09 7.58
CA SER A 99 4.79 4.77 6.96
C SER A 99 5.58 4.81 5.65
N MET A 100 5.31 5.81 4.79
CA MET A 100 6.03 6.00 3.54
C MET A 100 7.55 6.03 3.77
N LEU A 101 8.02 6.86 4.70
CA LEU A 101 9.45 6.95 5.03
C LEU A 101 9.99 5.64 5.61
N THR A 102 9.25 4.99 6.52
CA THR A 102 9.66 3.71 7.11
C THR A 102 9.86 2.63 6.04
N TRP A 103 8.95 2.58 5.06
CA TRP A 103 9.05 1.63 3.96
C TRP A 103 10.17 1.98 2.98
N LEU A 104 10.36 3.27 2.66
CA LEU A 104 11.48 3.73 1.83
C LEU A 104 12.84 3.45 2.49
N ASP A 105 12.95 3.63 3.80
CA ASP A 105 14.16 3.31 4.57
C ASP A 105 14.46 1.80 4.49
N LYS A 106 13.43 0.94 4.57
CA LYS A 106 13.59 -0.51 4.41
C LYS A 106 14.11 -0.88 3.02
N LEU A 107 13.55 -0.29 1.97
CA LEU A 107 13.98 -0.51 0.58
C LEU A 107 15.40 -0.02 0.31
N TYR A 108 15.80 1.08 0.96
CA TYR A 108 17.16 1.60 0.87
C TYR A 108 18.15 0.69 1.60
N ALA A 109 17.79 0.22 2.80
CA ALA A 109 18.63 -0.66 3.61
C ALA A 109 18.83 -2.04 2.97
N ASP A 110 17.81 -2.57 2.29
CA ASP A 110 17.87 -3.86 1.59
C ASP A 110 17.50 -3.72 0.11
N PRO A 111 18.51 -3.60 -0.79
CA PRO A 111 18.29 -3.58 -2.23
C PRO A 111 17.66 -4.86 -2.80
N THR A 112 17.70 -5.99 -2.07
CA THR A 112 17.13 -7.26 -2.51
C THR A 112 15.67 -7.44 -2.10
N TYR A 113 15.19 -6.60 -1.18
CA TYR A 113 13.80 -6.61 -0.76
C TYR A 113 12.88 -6.25 -1.93
N ALA A 114 11.96 -7.15 -2.25
CA ALA A 114 10.88 -6.94 -3.19
C ALA A 114 9.56 -7.15 -2.47
N GLU A 115 8.63 -6.22 -2.64
CA GLU A 115 7.31 -6.35 -2.07
C GLU A 115 6.50 -7.42 -2.81
N VAL A 116 5.81 -8.26 -2.06
CA VAL A 116 4.92 -9.30 -2.60
C VAL A 116 3.61 -8.63 -3.03
N GLU A 117 3.17 -8.89 -4.25
CA GLU A 117 1.91 -8.36 -4.79
C GLU A 117 0.72 -8.84 -3.94
N LEU A 118 -0.15 -7.91 -3.56
CA LEU A 118 -1.35 -8.16 -2.77
C LEU A 118 -2.59 -7.95 -3.65
N LEU A 119 -3.31 -9.03 -3.94
CA LEU A 119 -4.63 -8.97 -4.57
C LEU A 119 -5.69 -8.89 -3.47
N VAL A 120 -6.17 -7.67 -3.25
CA VAL A 120 -7.29 -7.41 -2.34
C VAL A 120 -8.54 -7.25 -3.20
N GLU A 121 -9.51 -8.13 -3.00
CA GLU A 121 -10.81 -8.02 -3.66
C GLU A 121 -11.58 -6.81 -3.11
N GLU A 122 -12.40 -6.18 -3.96
CA GLU A 122 -13.34 -5.16 -3.50
C GLU A 122 -14.34 -5.82 -2.53
N ASP A 123 -14.16 -5.58 -1.23
CA ASP A 123 -15.16 -5.93 -0.24
C ASP A 123 -16.47 -5.20 -0.61
N ILE A 124 -17.54 -5.93 -0.90
CA ILE A 124 -18.90 -5.39 -0.83
C ILE A 124 -19.12 -5.05 0.64
N ASP A 125 -18.95 -3.78 1.01
CA ASP A 125 -19.04 -3.25 2.38
C ASP A 125 -20.15 -3.92 3.23
N ASP A 126 -19.78 -4.96 3.98
CA ASP A 126 -20.68 -5.75 4.82
C ASP A 126 -20.22 -5.77 6.29
N GLY A 127 -19.50 -4.72 6.71
CA GLY A 127 -19.25 -4.44 8.13
C GLY A 127 -18.24 -5.36 8.82
N GLY A 128 -17.49 -6.18 8.07
CA GLY A 128 -16.41 -7.02 8.62
C GLY A 128 -15.33 -6.23 9.37
N TRP A 129 -15.00 -5.03 8.88
CA TRP A 129 -14.02 -4.13 9.50
C TRP A 129 -14.51 -3.50 10.80
N ASP A 130 -15.79 -3.14 10.87
CA ASP A 130 -16.41 -2.64 12.10
C ASP A 130 -16.41 -3.72 13.19
N GLN A 131 -16.54 -5.00 12.81
CA GLN A 131 -16.47 -6.11 13.76
C GLN A 131 -15.05 -6.35 14.27
N TRP A 132 -14.04 -6.33 13.41
CA TRP A 132 -12.63 -6.44 13.81
C TRP A 132 -12.20 -5.28 14.72
N ARG A 133 -12.60 -4.05 14.43
CA ARG A 133 -12.32 -2.87 15.28
C ARG A 133 -12.90 -3.03 16.68
N LYS A 134 -14.16 -3.49 16.77
CA LYS A 134 -14.84 -3.74 18.05
C LYS A 134 -14.19 -4.87 18.84
N GLN A 135 -13.66 -5.88 18.18
CA GLN A 135 -12.92 -6.96 18.83
C GLN A 135 -11.56 -6.50 19.37
N GLY A 136 -10.83 -5.65 18.62
CA GLY A 136 -9.57 -5.06 19.07
C GLY A 136 -9.72 -4.15 20.27
N GLN A 137 -10.71 -3.24 20.26
CA GLN A 137 -11.00 -2.37 21.41
C GLN A 137 -11.41 -3.14 22.66
N LYS A 138 -12.19 -4.22 22.49
CA LYS A 138 -12.60 -5.06 23.62
C LYS A 138 -11.41 -5.79 24.27
N ALA A 139 -10.41 -6.19 23.48
CA ALA A 139 -9.20 -6.82 24.01
C ALA A 139 -8.34 -5.82 24.81
N GLU A 140 -8.19 -4.58 24.33
CA GLU A 140 -7.44 -3.52 25.03
C GLU A 140 -8.12 -3.06 26.34
N ASP A 141 -9.46 -3.02 26.35
CA ASP A 141 -10.26 -2.68 27.54
C ASP A 141 -10.23 -3.79 28.61
N GLU A 142 -10.11 -5.06 28.21
CA GLU A 142 -10.00 -6.20 29.14
C GLU A 142 -8.58 -6.40 29.69
N GLU A 143 -7.54 -5.93 28.99
CA GLU A 143 -6.13 -6.04 29.41
C GLU A 143 -5.65 -4.86 30.29
N SER A 144 -6.47 -3.81 30.41
CA SER A 144 -6.21 -2.69 31.33
C SER A 144 -6.52 -3.09 32.78
N PRO A 145 -5.53 -3.14 33.70
CA PRO A 145 -5.77 -3.52 35.08
C PRO A 145 -6.64 -2.46 35.77
N LYS A 146 -7.77 -2.89 36.33
CA LYS A 146 -8.60 -2.09 37.23
C LYS A 146 -7.81 -1.83 38.52
N ASN A 147 -6.99 -0.78 38.54
CA ASN A 147 -6.48 -0.22 39.78
C ASN A 147 -7.62 0.55 40.46
N GLY A 148 -8.47 -0.20 41.16
CA GLY A 148 -9.48 0.32 42.09
C GLY A 148 -9.07 -0.02 43.51
N ASP A 149 -8.88 1.03 44.29
CA ASP A 149 -8.68 1.07 45.74
C ASP A 149 -9.65 0.17 46.53
N GLU A 150 -9.19 -0.17 47.75
CA GLU A 150 -9.94 -0.18 49.03
C GLU A 150 -9.64 -1.42 49.89
N THR A 151 -8.71 -1.29 50.83
CA THR A 151 -8.83 -1.96 52.14
C THR A 151 -8.43 -0.96 53.23
N SER A 152 -9.43 -0.22 53.70
CA SER A 152 -9.45 0.30 55.08
C SER A 152 -10.46 -0.54 55.86
N GLN A 153 -9.96 -1.41 56.74
CA GLN A 153 -10.62 -1.85 57.97
C GLN A 153 -9.56 -2.15 59.02
#